data_AF-A0A2G6QKH9-F1
#
_entry.id   AF-A0A2G6QKH9-F1
#
_cell.length_a   1.000
_cell.length_b   1.000
_cell.length_c   1.000
_cell.angle_alpha   90.00
_cell.angle_beta   90.00
_cell.angle_gamma   90.00
#
_symmetry.space_group_name_H-M   'P 1'
#
loop_
_entity.id
_entity.type
_entity.pdbx_description
1 polymer ?
#
loop_
_entity_poly.entity_id
_entity_poly.type
_entity_poly.pdbx_seq_one_letter_code
_entity_poly.pdbx_strand_id
1 'polypeptide(L)'
;GKIHTGTGLPVKSSVHIYGSDVTGSTERSIDNFKIRFDANIPSLRETEALGIRTGDFISFEPRTAICGTGYIKSRFLDDKACIALAMDILKDFLEQGRQPAYSRKI
;
A
#
# COMPACT_ATOMS: atom_id res chain seq x y z
N GLY A 1 2.71 -10.40 13.69
CA GLY A 1 3.89 -9.53 13.83
C GLY A 1 3.48 -8.18 14.38
N LYS A 2 4.44 -7.35 14.80
CA LYS A 2 4.18 -5.94 15.11
C LYS A 2 4.15 -5.13 13.81
N ILE A 3 3.34 -4.07 13.75
CA ILE A 3 3.32 -3.14 12.62
C ILE A 3 4.24 -1.97 12.96
N HIS A 4 5.13 -1.63 12.03
CA HIS A 4 6.05 -0.49 12.13
C HIS A 4 5.81 0.45 10.94
N THR A 5 5.87 1.76 11.17
CA THR A 5 5.68 2.77 10.11
C THR A 5 7.01 3.31 9.61
N GLY A 6 6.97 3.86 8.41
CA GLY A 6 8.12 4.49 7.77
C GLY A 6 7.75 5.18 6.49
N THR A 7 8.74 5.83 5.90
CA THR A 7 8.62 6.54 4.62
C THR A 7 9.50 5.87 3.57
N GLY A 8 8.92 5.51 2.42
CA GLY A 8 9.69 5.08 1.26
C GLY A 8 10.29 6.27 0.52
N LEU A 9 11.60 6.26 0.30
CA LEU A 9 12.37 7.36 -0.26
C LEU A 9 13.37 6.85 -1.30
N PRO A 10 13.61 7.58 -2.40
CA PRO A 10 14.75 7.30 -3.25
C PRO A 10 16.05 7.60 -2.51
N VAL A 11 17.13 6.89 -2.85
CA VAL A 11 18.47 7.12 -2.25
C VAL A 11 18.93 8.56 -2.45
N LYS A 12 18.69 9.13 -3.64
CA LYS A 12 18.89 10.56 -3.94
C LYS A 12 17.55 11.28 -3.83
N SER A 13 17.24 11.83 -2.66
CA SER A 13 15.90 12.39 -2.37
C SER A 13 15.79 13.91 -2.44
N SER A 14 16.87 14.65 -2.71
CA SER A 14 16.88 16.12 -2.71
C SER A 14 17.43 16.69 -4.01
N VAL A 15 16.58 17.37 -4.77
CA VAL A 15 16.98 18.12 -5.99
C VAL A 15 17.97 19.24 -5.69
N HIS A 16 17.92 19.83 -4.50
CA HIS A 16 18.86 20.89 -4.11
C HIS A 16 20.28 20.36 -3.89
N ILE A 17 20.42 19.08 -3.55
CA ILE A 17 21.72 18.43 -3.29
C ILE A 17 22.21 17.69 -4.55
N TYR A 18 21.30 16.98 -5.23
CA TYR A 18 21.63 16.06 -6.31
C TYR A 18 21.20 16.56 -7.70
N GLY A 19 20.62 17.75 -7.82
CA GLY A 19 20.27 18.37 -9.09
C GLY A 19 19.32 17.51 -9.95
N SER A 20 19.63 17.42 -11.24
CA SER A 20 18.87 16.63 -12.22
C SER A 20 18.90 15.12 -11.99
N ASP A 21 19.79 14.62 -11.12
CA ASP A 21 19.87 13.18 -10.84
C ASP A 21 18.61 12.62 -10.17
N VAL A 22 17.83 13.48 -9.52
CA VAL A 22 16.60 13.10 -8.82
C VAL A 22 15.41 12.99 -9.78
N THR A 23 15.39 13.76 -10.86
CA THR A 23 14.19 13.98 -11.68
C THR A 23 14.19 13.27 -13.04
N GLY A 24 15.31 12.70 -13.49
CA GLY A 24 15.35 12.10 -14.83
C GLY A 24 16.35 10.98 -15.10
N SER A 25 17.45 10.85 -14.34
CA SER A 25 18.49 9.85 -14.65
C SER A 25 18.44 8.60 -13.79
N THR A 26 17.95 8.70 -12.54
CA THR A 26 17.93 7.55 -11.62
C THR A 26 16.67 6.73 -11.84
N GLU A 27 16.82 5.52 -12.37
CA GLU A 27 15.72 4.56 -12.50
C GLU A 27 15.17 4.18 -11.13
N ARG A 28 13.85 4.06 -11.03
CA ARG A 28 13.18 3.55 -9.83
C ARG A 28 13.32 2.04 -9.75
N SER A 29 14.47 1.59 -9.24
CA SER A 29 14.74 0.20 -8.92
C SER A 29 14.72 -0.02 -7.40
N ILE A 30 14.72 -1.29 -6.98
CA ILE A 30 14.83 -1.68 -5.57
C ILE A 30 16.13 -1.14 -4.96
N ASP A 31 17.23 -1.16 -5.70
CA ASP A 31 18.53 -0.67 -5.21
C ASP A 31 18.55 0.84 -4.95
N ASN A 32 17.75 1.57 -5.71
CA ASN A 32 17.65 3.03 -5.62
C ASN A 32 16.52 3.51 -4.69
N PHE A 33 15.83 2.59 -4.00
CA PHE A 33 14.71 2.89 -3.11
C PHE A 33 14.93 2.28 -1.73
N LYS A 34 14.66 3.06 -0.67
CA LYS A 34 14.82 2.62 0.72
C LYS A 34 13.59 2.95 1.54
N ILE A 35 13.33 2.14 2.56
CA ILE A 35 12.36 2.47 3.60
C ILE A 35 13.14 3.06 4.78
N ARG A 36 12.79 4.29 5.15
CA ARG A 36 13.25 4.91 6.39
C ARG A 36 12.17 4.72 7.44
N PHE A 37 12.48 3.98 8.50
CA PHE A 37 11.56 3.77 9.61
C PHE A 37 11.35 5.06 10.42
N ASP A 38 10.17 5.21 11.01
CA ASP A 38 9.85 6.34 11.90
C ASP A 38 10.35 6.06 13.34
N ALA A 39 11.59 5.59 13.45
CA ALA A 39 12.25 5.24 14.72
C ALA A 39 13.75 5.50 14.63
N ASN A 40 14.39 5.80 15.78
CA ASN A 40 15.84 5.95 15.85
C ASN A 40 16.51 4.57 15.91
N ILE A 41 16.88 4.03 14.76
CA ILE A 41 17.52 2.72 14.62
C ILE A 41 18.81 2.83 13.79
N PRO A 42 19.93 3.27 14.40
CA PRO A 42 21.19 3.44 13.68
C PRO A 42 21.88 2.13 13.28
N SER A 43 21.43 0.97 13.79
CA SER A 43 22.09 -0.31 13.53
C SER A 43 21.15 -1.46 13.14
N LEU A 44 21.74 -2.49 12.52
CA LEU A 44 21.07 -3.76 12.24
C LEU A 44 20.51 -4.38 13.53
N ARG A 45 21.30 -4.38 14.62
CA ARG A 45 20.89 -4.97 15.91
C ARG A 45 19.61 -4.34 16.45
N GLU A 46 19.46 -3.02 16.35
CA GLU A 46 18.25 -2.33 16.81
C GLU A 46 17.07 -2.59 15.89
N THR A 47 17.30 -2.68 14.58
CA THR A 47 16.27 -3.06 13.59
C THR A 47 15.73 -4.46 13.89
N GLU A 48 16.62 -5.41 14.17
CA GLU A 48 16.28 -6.77 14.54
C GLU A 48 15.61 -6.87 15.91
N ALA A 49 15.98 -6.01 16.86
CA ALA A 49 15.34 -5.90 18.18
C ALA A 49 13.88 -5.42 18.08
N LEU A 50 13.52 -4.65 17.04
CA LEU A 50 12.13 -4.33 16.71
C LEU A 50 11.35 -5.53 16.13
N GLY A 51 12.05 -6.64 15.86
CA GLY A 51 11.48 -7.85 15.28
C GLY A 51 11.34 -7.81 13.76
N ILE A 52 11.97 -6.84 13.09
CA ILE A 52 11.95 -6.70 11.63
C ILE A 52 12.96 -7.66 11.03
N ARG A 53 12.55 -8.41 9.99
CA ARG A 53 13.35 -9.43 9.31
C ARG A 53 13.20 -9.35 7.79
N THR A 54 14.17 -9.90 7.08
CA THR A 54 14.05 -10.15 5.64
C THR A 54 12.86 -11.08 5.39
N GLY A 55 12.00 -10.70 4.44
CA GLY A 55 10.76 -11.41 4.13
C GLY A 55 9.51 -10.75 4.74
N ASP A 56 9.67 -9.78 5.64
CA ASP A 56 8.53 -8.99 6.12
C ASP A 56 7.89 -8.19 4.99
N PHE A 57 6.56 -8.14 5.01
CA PHE A 57 5.78 -7.41 4.01
C PHE A 57 5.80 -5.91 4.28
N ILE A 58 5.91 -5.14 3.20
CA ILE A 58 5.78 -3.69 3.21
C ILE A 58 4.52 -3.31 2.43
N SER A 59 3.65 -2.53 3.06
CA SER A 59 2.47 -1.96 2.42
C SER A 59 2.51 -0.44 2.50
N PHE A 60 2.18 0.24 1.40
CA PHE A 60 2.00 1.69 1.43
C PHE A 60 0.66 2.05 2.06
N GLU A 61 0.64 3.14 2.82
CA GLU A 61 -0.60 3.73 3.32
C GLU A 61 -1.51 4.10 2.13
N PRO A 62 -2.75 3.57 2.05
CA PRO A 62 -3.64 3.80 0.91
C PRO A 62 -4.08 5.26 0.75
N ARG A 63 -4.12 6.03 1.85
CA ARG A 63 -4.61 7.43 1.87
C ARG A 63 -6.00 7.56 1.25
N THR A 64 -6.90 6.64 1.62
CA THR A 64 -8.28 6.62 1.16
C THR A 64 -9.03 7.86 1.63
N ALA A 65 -9.77 8.50 0.72
CA ALA A 65 -10.66 9.61 1.03
C ALA A 65 -11.97 9.50 0.24
N ILE A 66 -13.08 9.71 0.93
CA ILE A 66 -14.42 9.86 0.35
C ILE A 66 -14.67 11.36 0.20
N CYS A 67 -14.79 11.82 -1.04
CA CYS A 67 -15.03 13.21 -1.38
C CYS A 67 -16.53 13.52 -1.22
N GLY A 68 -16.87 14.72 -0.74
CA GLY A 68 -18.26 15.18 -0.64
C GLY A 68 -19.00 15.27 -1.98
N THR A 69 -18.27 15.18 -3.09
CA THR A 69 -18.80 15.12 -4.47
C THR A 69 -19.22 13.71 -4.91
N GLY A 70 -19.10 12.70 -4.04
CA GLY A 70 -19.43 11.31 -4.35
C GLY A 70 -18.29 10.48 -4.94
N TYR A 71 -17.10 11.07 -5.15
CA TYR A 71 -15.91 10.34 -5.60
C TYR A 71 -15.17 9.69 -4.42
N ILE A 72 -14.56 8.53 -4.66
CA ILE A 72 -13.56 7.93 -3.77
C ILE A 72 -12.18 7.99 -4.43
N LYS A 73 -11.15 8.36 -3.66
CA LYS A 73 -9.75 8.31 -4.11
C LYS A 73 -8.91 7.54 -3.10
N SER A 74 -8.11 6.60 -3.58
CA SER A 74 -7.26 5.75 -2.75
C SER A 74 -6.17 5.13 -3.61
N ARG A 75 -5.03 4.78 -3.02
CA ARG A 75 -4.16 3.75 -3.61
C ARG A 75 -4.79 2.37 -3.41
N PHE A 76 -4.48 1.45 -4.33
CA PHE A 76 -4.96 0.06 -4.32
C PHE A 76 -6.48 -0.09 -4.44
N LEU A 77 -7.16 0.87 -5.09
CA LEU A 77 -8.60 0.75 -5.36
C LEU A 77 -8.88 -0.37 -6.36
N ASP A 78 -8.00 -0.53 -7.35
CA ASP A 78 -7.96 -1.67 -8.25
C ASP A 78 -7.23 -2.85 -7.56
N ASP A 79 -7.83 -4.02 -7.32
CA ASP A 79 -9.18 -4.49 -7.72
C ASP A 79 -10.17 -4.57 -6.53
N LYS A 80 -9.84 -3.89 -5.43
CA LYS A 80 -10.65 -3.91 -4.19
C LYS A 80 -12.06 -3.35 -4.39
N ALA A 81 -12.26 -2.44 -5.34
CA ALA A 81 -13.57 -1.91 -5.68
C ALA A 81 -14.50 -2.98 -6.26
N CYS A 82 -14.00 -3.86 -7.13
CA CYS A 82 -14.79 -4.94 -7.70
C CYS A 82 -15.17 -5.97 -6.65
N ILE A 83 -14.25 -6.29 -5.73
CA ILE A 83 -14.55 -7.15 -4.58
C ILE A 83 -15.62 -6.54 -3.68
N ALA A 84 -15.55 -5.23 -3.40
CA ALA A 84 -16.57 -4.54 -2.61
C ALA A 84 -17.95 -4.62 -3.28
N LEU A 85 -18.03 -4.41 -4.59
CA LEU A 85 -19.26 -4.56 -5.36
C LEU A 85 -19.81 -5.99 -5.30
N ALA A 86 -18.94 -6.99 -5.48
CA ALA A 86 -19.33 -8.40 -5.42
C ALA A 86 -19.89 -8.77 -4.03
N MET A 87 -19.24 -8.30 -2.97
CA MET A 87 -19.71 -8.50 -1.59
C MET A 87 -21.06 -7.83 -1.33
N ASP A 88 -21.28 -6.63 -1.87
CA ASP A 88 -22.54 -5.89 -1.72
C ASP A 88 -23.71 -6.64 -2.40
N ILE A 89 -23.50 -7.15 -3.61
CA ILE A 89 -24.49 -7.98 -4.32
C ILE A 89 -24.81 -9.27 -3.54
N LEU A 90 -23.80 -9.94 -3.01
CA LEU A 90 -24.00 -11.16 -2.21
C LEU A 90 -24.79 -10.87 -0.93
N LYS A 91 -24.53 -9.74 -0.28
CA LYS A 91 -25.27 -9.28 0.89
C LYS A 91 -26.74 -9.01 0.54
N ASP A 92 -27.00 -8.29 -0.55
CA ASP A 92 -28.36 -8.01 -1.03
C ASP A 92 -29.15 -9.30 -1.29
N PHE A 93 -28.53 -10.31 -1.91
CA PHE A 93 -29.18 -11.60 -2.17
C PHE A 93 -29.55 -12.33 -0.88
N LEU A 94 -28.65 -12.29 0.12
CA LEU A 94 -28.89 -12.91 1.41
C LEU A 94 -30.05 -12.23 2.16
N GLU A 95 -30.08 -10.90 2.16
CA GLU A 95 -31.11 -10.11 2.84
C GLU A 95 -32.49 -10.25 2.17
N GLN A 96 -32.54 -10.38 0.85
CA GLN A 96 -33.78 -10.59 0.09
C GLN A 96 -34.20 -12.06 -0.01
N GLY A 97 -33.41 -13.01 0.49
CA GLY A 97 -33.65 -14.45 0.34
C GLY A 97 -33.63 -14.92 -1.12
N ARG A 98 -32.92 -14.20 -2.00
CA ARG A 98 -32.82 -14.49 -3.43
C ARG A 98 -31.62 -15.39 -3.71
N GLN A 99 -31.77 -16.24 -4.72
CA GLN A 99 -30.67 -17.05 -5.23
C GLN A 99 -30.30 -16.60 -6.65
N PRO A 100 -29.02 -16.73 -7.04
CA PRO A 100 -28.61 -16.53 -8.42
C PRO A 100 -29.39 -17.47 -9.35
N ALA A 101 -29.78 -16.97 -10.53
CA ALA A 101 -30.49 -17.79 -11.52
C ALA A 101 -29.67 -19.00 -11.99
N TYR A 102 -28.34 -18.92 -11.89
CA TYR A 102 -27.42 -19.99 -12.28
C TYR A 102 -26.30 -20.14 -11.25
N SER A 103 -25.95 -21.38 -10.93
CA SER A 103 -24.74 -21.69 -10.18
C SER A 103 -23.54 -21.72 -11.12
N ARG A 104 -22.51 -20.92 -10.84
CA ARG A 104 -21.23 -20.92 -11.55
C ARG A 104 -20.17 -21.47 -10.60
N LYS A 105 -19.40 -22.48 -11.04
CA LYS A 105 -18.12 -22.80 -10.42
C LYS A 105 -17.09 -21.85 -11.01
N ILE A 106 -16.37 -21.15 -10.14
CA ILE A 106 -15.20 -20.33 -10.48
C ILE A 106 -14.00 -21.27 -10.60
#